data_AF-L5M0S8-F1
#
_entry.id   AF-L5M0S8-F1
#
_cell.length_a   1.000
_cell.length_b   1.000
_cell.length_c   1.000
_cell.angle_alpha   90.00
_cell.angle_beta   90.00
_cell.angle_gamma   90.00
#
_symmetry.space_group_name_H-M   'P 1'
#
loop_
_entity.id
_entity.type
_entity.pdbx_description
1 polymer ?
#
loop_
_entity_poly.entity_id
_entity_poly.type
_entity_poly.pdbx_seq_one_letter_code
_entity_poly.pdbx_strand_id
1 'polypeptide(L)'
;MARSRFLAGLALAALLSHVSPFMKFVEEFEDKVVLNCTGITWLEGTMGIKLQDNQSLDLGRRVLDPRGVYQCNETQTQGTTYTLQVYYRMCQNCVELDPTTLAGIIITDVIATLLLALGVYCFAGHETGRLPRAADTQALLRNDQLYQPLRDRNDAQYSHLGENWPRSR
;
A
#
# COMPACT_ATOMS: atom_id res chain seq x y z
N MET A 1 -38.75 -24.99 3.67
CA MET A 1 -37.93 -24.82 2.45
C MET A 1 -36.58 -24.23 2.85
N ALA A 2 -35.56 -25.05 3.08
CA ALA A 2 -34.21 -24.58 3.39
C ALA A 2 -33.21 -25.67 2.96
N ARG A 3 -32.96 -25.74 1.66
CA ARG A 3 -31.92 -26.56 1.05
C ARG A 3 -31.55 -25.85 -0.25
N SER A 4 -30.26 -25.85 -0.60
CA SER A 4 -29.73 -25.31 -1.86
C SER A 4 -29.30 -23.83 -1.85
N ARG A 5 -28.26 -23.51 -1.06
CA ARG A 5 -27.35 -22.38 -1.39
C ARG A 5 -25.85 -22.72 -1.29
N PHE A 6 -25.50 -23.84 -0.65
CA PHE A 6 -24.10 -24.29 -0.52
C PHE A 6 -23.56 -25.10 -1.70
N LEU A 7 -24.42 -25.57 -2.62
CA LEU A 7 -23.99 -26.40 -3.77
C LEU A 7 -23.59 -25.57 -5.01
N ALA A 8 -23.93 -24.28 -5.05
CA ALA A 8 -23.57 -23.42 -6.19
C ALA A 8 -22.07 -23.04 -6.19
N GLY A 9 -21.41 -23.04 -5.04
CA GLY A 9 -19.98 -22.69 -4.92
C GLY A 9 -19.02 -23.79 -5.40
N LEU A 10 -19.42 -25.07 -5.29
CA LEU A 10 -18.57 -26.21 -5.66
C LEU A 10 -18.55 -26.49 -7.17
N ALA A 11 -19.58 -26.06 -7.91
CA ALA A 11 -19.65 -26.25 -9.36
C ALA A 11 -18.72 -25.31 -10.14
N LEU A 12 -18.40 -24.13 -9.59
CA LEU A 12 -17.51 -23.15 -10.23
C LEU A 12 -16.04 -23.56 -10.21
N ALA A 13 -15.60 -24.34 -9.22
CA ALA A 13 -14.22 -24.81 -9.12
C ALA A 13 -13.88 -25.89 -10.16
N ALA A 14 -14.85 -26.73 -10.54
CA ALA A 14 -14.63 -27.84 -11.47
C ALA A 14 -14.52 -27.41 -12.95
N LEU A 15 -14.99 -26.21 -13.30
CA LEU A 15 -14.95 -25.69 -14.67
C LEU A 15 -13.65 -24.93 -15.01
N LEU A 16 -12.80 -24.63 -14.02
CA LEU A 16 -11.59 -23.82 -14.21
C LEU A 16 -10.31 -24.64 -14.42
N SER A 17 -10.35 -25.97 -14.29
CA SER A 17 -9.17 -26.83 -14.48
C SER A 17 -9.05 -27.40 -15.90
N HIS A 18 -9.49 -26.66 -16.93
CA HIS A 18 -9.00 -26.91 -18.28
C HIS A 18 -7.66 -26.19 -18.44
N VAL A 19 -6.60 -26.85 -17.99
CA VAL A 19 -5.23 -26.50 -18.39
C VAL A 19 -5.22 -26.54 -19.91
N SER A 20 -5.01 -25.38 -20.53
CA SER A 20 -4.91 -25.27 -21.98
C SER A 20 -3.82 -26.24 -22.46
N PRO A 21 -4.10 -27.12 -23.45
CA PRO A 21 -3.10 -28.06 -23.98
C PRO A 21 -1.86 -27.34 -24.55
N PHE A 22 -1.99 -26.04 -24.83
CA PHE A 22 -0.93 -25.17 -25.33
C PHE A 22 0.18 -24.89 -24.29
N MET A 23 -0.14 -24.92 -23.00
CA MET A 23 0.82 -24.68 -21.92
C MET A 23 1.91 -25.76 -21.86
N LYS A 24 1.69 -26.93 -22.49
CA LYS A 24 2.67 -28.02 -22.54
C LYS A 24 3.91 -27.69 -23.40
N PHE A 25 3.80 -26.80 -24.40
CA PHE A 25 4.88 -26.56 -25.36
C PHE A 25 5.82 -25.40 -24.99
N VAL A 26 5.40 -24.53 -24.08
CA VAL A 26 6.18 -23.36 -23.65
C VAL A 26 6.61 -23.60 -22.21
N GLU A 27 7.91 -23.79 -22.02
CA GLU A 27 8.51 -23.96 -20.70
C GLU A 27 9.23 -22.67 -20.29
N GLU A 28 8.91 -22.24 -19.08
CA GLU A 28 9.43 -21.05 -18.46
C GLU A 28 10.50 -21.46 -17.45
N PHE A 29 11.75 -21.58 -17.92
CA PHE A 29 12.89 -21.96 -17.07
C PHE A 29 13.69 -20.72 -16.64
N GLU A 30 13.75 -20.47 -15.33
CA GLU A 30 14.39 -19.28 -14.73
C GLU A 30 13.86 -17.98 -15.35
N ASP A 31 14.69 -17.24 -16.08
CA ASP A 31 14.33 -16.01 -16.81
C ASP A 31 14.22 -16.21 -18.32
N LYS A 32 14.33 -17.46 -18.78
CA LYS A 32 14.30 -17.79 -20.20
C LYS A 32 12.96 -18.37 -20.63
N VAL A 33 12.69 -18.26 -21.93
CA VAL A 33 11.54 -18.90 -22.58
C VAL A 33 12.08 -19.98 -23.49
N VAL A 34 11.71 -21.23 -23.21
CA VAL A 34 12.15 -22.39 -23.98
C VAL A 34 10.91 -23.07 -24.58
N LEU A 35 10.92 -23.25 -25.89
CA LEU A 35 9.90 -24.06 -26.57
C LEU A 35 10.34 -25.51 -26.58
N ASN A 36 9.49 -26.43 -26.13
CA ASN A 36 9.76 -27.86 -26.13
C ASN A 36 8.79 -28.57 -27.09
N CYS A 37 9.25 -28.85 -28.31
CA CYS A 37 8.48 -29.61 -29.28
C CYS A 37 9.39 -30.23 -30.36
N THR A 38 8.92 -31.32 -30.97
CA THR A 38 9.66 -32.00 -32.04
C THR A 38 9.51 -31.26 -33.37
N GLY A 39 10.62 -31.10 -34.10
CA GLY A 39 10.59 -30.53 -35.46
C GLY A 39 10.20 -29.06 -35.52
N ILE A 40 10.80 -28.22 -34.67
CA ILE A 40 10.56 -26.77 -34.64
C ILE A 40 11.00 -26.11 -35.95
N THR A 41 10.06 -25.44 -36.61
CA THR A 41 10.35 -24.50 -37.69
C THR A 41 9.96 -23.09 -37.28
N TRP A 42 10.87 -22.14 -37.48
CA TRP A 42 10.62 -20.72 -37.26
C TRP A 42 10.00 -20.12 -38.52
N LEU A 43 8.88 -19.42 -38.36
CA LEU A 43 8.20 -18.72 -39.45
C LEU A 43 8.52 -17.23 -39.41
N GLU A 44 8.35 -16.60 -38.24
CA GLU A 44 8.51 -15.16 -38.07
C GLU A 44 8.89 -14.79 -36.62
N GLY A 45 9.58 -13.67 -36.43
CA GLY A 45 9.88 -13.09 -35.13
C GLY A 45 11.30 -13.41 -34.63
N THR A 46 11.46 -13.56 -33.32
CA THR A 46 12.77 -13.76 -32.67
C THR A 46 13.43 -15.06 -33.08
N MET A 47 14.66 -14.97 -33.58
CA MET A 47 15.48 -16.16 -33.84
C MET A 47 15.98 -16.73 -32.51
N GLY A 48 15.51 -17.94 -32.17
CA GLY A 48 15.98 -18.68 -31.01
C GLY A 48 17.23 -19.53 -31.30
N ILE A 49 17.84 -20.05 -30.24
CA ILE A 49 18.98 -20.97 -30.31
C ILE A 49 18.48 -22.39 -30.03
N LYS A 50 18.74 -23.33 -30.94
CA LYS A 50 18.41 -24.75 -30.71
C LYS A 50 19.32 -25.33 -29.64
N LEU A 51 18.73 -25.94 -28.62
CA LEU A 51 19.46 -26.66 -27.58
C LEU A 51 19.86 -28.06 -28.08
N GLN A 52 20.83 -28.66 -27.40
CA GLN A 52 21.55 -29.88 -27.81
C GLN A 52 20.64 -31.07 -28.17
N ASP A 53 19.42 -31.14 -27.61
CA ASP A 53 18.45 -32.20 -27.86
C ASP A 53 17.64 -32.05 -29.17
N ASN A 54 17.84 -30.99 -29.97
CA ASN A 54 17.08 -30.67 -31.21
C ASN A 54 15.55 -30.54 -31.03
N GLN A 55 15.03 -30.77 -29.83
CA GLN A 55 13.63 -30.71 -29.44
C GLN A 55 13.29 -29.43 -28.66
N SER A 56 14.31 -28.70 -28.20
CA SER A 56 14.14 -27.46 -27.45
C SER A 56 14.74 -26.26 -28.18
N LEU A 57 14.00 -25.13 -28.18
CA LEU A 57 14.43 -23.85 -28.75
C LEU A 57 14.38 -22.78 -27.66
N ASP A 58 15.55 -22.24 -27.30
CA ASP A 58 15.68 -21.12 -26.36
C ASP A 58 15.44 -19.81 -27.11
N LEU A 59 14.38 -19.08 -26.74
CA LEU A 59 14.03 -17.76 -27.30
C LEU A 59 14.75 -16.62 -26.58
N GLY A 60 15.60 -16.93 -25.59
CA GLY A 60 16.32 -15.97 -24.78
C GLY A 60 15.53 -15.56 -23.55
N ARG A 61 15.94 -14.41 -22.97
CA ARG A 61 15.36 -13.91 -21.73
C ARG A 61 13.97 -13.33 -21.97
N ARG A 62 13.05 -13.59 -21.05
CA ARG A 62 11.68 -13.06 -21.06
C ARG A 62 11.62 -11.54 -21.14
N VAL A 63 12.57 -10.85 -20.47
CA VAL A 63 12.66 -9.38 -20.42
C VAL A 63 12.97 -8.72 -21.76
N LEU A 64 13.42 -9.49 -22.75
CA LEU A 64 13.68 -9.02 -24.11
C LEU A 64 12.43 -9.09 -24.99
N ASP A 65 11.28 -9.46 -24.42
CA ASP A 65 10.00 -9.61 -25.13
C ASP A 65 10.10 -10.54 -26.36
N PRO A 66 10.45 -11.83 -26.19
CA PRO A 66 10.48 -12.75 -27.30
C PRO A 66 9.09 -12.90 -27.92
N ARG A 67 9.03 -12.68 -29.24
CA ARG A 67 7.79 -12.67 -30.02
C ARG A 67 8.03 -13.40 -31.34
N GLY A 68 7.10 -14.23 -31.75
CA GLY A 68 7.21 -14.92 -33.02
C GLY A 68 6.17 -16.00 -33.23
N VAL A 69 6.15 -16.53 -34.44
CA VAL A 69 5.32 -17.66 -34.83
C VAL A 69 6.23 -18.84 -35.16
N TYR A 70 5.97 -19.96 -34.48
CA TYR A 70 6.73 -21.18 -34.59
C TYR A 70 5.79 -22.31 -34.96
N GLN A 71 6.26 -23.27 -35.74
CA GLN A 71 5.49 -24.45 -36.09
C GLN A 71 6.18 -25.68 -35.51
N CYS A 72 5.38 -26.55 -34.90
CA CYS A 72 5.81 -27.77 -34.23
C CYS A 72 5.14 -28.97 -34.90
N ASN A 73 5.88 -30.07 -35.03
CA ASN A 73 5.36 -31.33 -35.54
C ASN A 73 5.03 -32.27 -34.38
N GLU A 74 3.83 -32.85 -34.37
CA GLU A 74 3.47 -33.86 -33.39
C GLU A 74 3.92 -35.26 -33.84
N THR A 75 4.63 -35.96 -32.97
CA THR A 75 5.14 -37.31 -33.24
C THR A 75 4.12 -38.40 -32.99
N GLN A 76 3.05 -38.15 -32.21
CA GLN A 76 2.30 -39.24 -31.61
C GLN A 76 1.09 -39.74 -32.42
N THR A 77 0.38 -38.89 -33.17
CA THR A 77 -0.74 -39.37 -34.02
C THR A 77 -1.06 -38.36 -35.12
N GLN A 78 -0.75 -38.74 -36.37
CA GLN A 78 -1.20 -38.09 -37.62
C GLN A 78 -0.58 -36.76 -38.03
N GLY A 79 0.74 -36.54 -37.89
CA GLY A 79 1.46 -35.53 -38.69
C GLY A 79 0.85 -34.12 -38.69
N THR A 80 0.10 -33.77 -37.64
CA THR A 80 -0.57 -32.49 -37.50
C THR A 80 0.47 -31.49 -37.05
N THR A 81 0.62 -30.42 -37.83
CA THR A 81 1.52 -29.33 -37.49
C THR A 81 0.75 -28.29 -36.69
N TYR A 82 1.24 -27.92 -35.51
CA TYR A 82 0.67 -26.86 -34.70
C TYR A 82 1.46 -25.58 -34.86
N THR A 83 0.77 -24.47 -35.06
CA THR A 83 1.39 -23.14 -35.08
C THR A 83 1.24 -22.51 -33.69
N LEU A 84 2.37 -22.26 -33.03
CA LEU A 84 2.47 -21.57 -31.75
C LEU A 84 2.80 -20.10 -32.01
N GLN A 85 1.94 -19.20 -31.54
CA GLN A 85 2.25 -17.76 -31.51
C GLN A 85 2.70 -17.38 -30.11
N VAL A 86 3.99 -17.04 -29.98
CA VAL A 86 4.59 -16.58 -28.74
C VAL A 86 4.52 -15.06 -28.72
N TYR A 87 3.91 -14.51 -27.67
CA TYR A 87 3.80 -13.07 -27.49
C TYR A 87 4.10 -12.70 -26.04
N TYR A 88 5.36 -12.39 -25.76
CA TYR A 88 5.76 -11.83 -24.47
C TYR A 88 5.70 -10.30 -24.52
N ARG A 89 5.10 -9.74 -23.47
CA ARG A 89 5.12 -8.30 -23.17
C ARG A 89 5.48 -8.14 -21.71
N MET A 90 6.77 -8.16 -21.42
CA MET A 90 7.28 -7.82 -20.12
C MET A 90 7.25 -6.31 -19.93
N CYS A 91 6.91 -5.90 -18.73
CA CYS A 91 6.91 -4.51 -18.33
C CYS A 91 7.99 -4.33 -17.28
N GLN A 92 9.07 -3.62 -17.65
CA GLN A 92 10.25 -3.43 -16.80
C GLN A 92 9.95 -2.75 -15.46
N ASN A 93 8.79 -2.09 -15.34
CA ASN A 93 8.41 -1.33 -14.15
C ASN A 93 6.96 -1.56 -13.71
N CYS A 94 6.36 -2.70 -14.11
CA CYS A 94 5.04 -3.05 -13.62
C CYS A 94 5.16 -3.73 -12.26
N VAL A 95 4.42 -3.21 -11.29
CA VAL A 95 4.25 -3.82 -9.98
C VAL A 95 2.91 -4.53 -10.00
N GLU A 96 2.92 -5.81 -9.65
CA GLU A 96 1.68 -6.54 -9.39
C GLU A 96 1.12 -6.03 -8.05
N LEU A 97 0.02 -5.28 -8.09
CA LEU A 97 -0.65 -4.79 -6.90
C LEU A 97 -1.73 -5.78 -6.47
N ASP A 98 -1.38 -6.64 -5.51
CA ASP A 98 -2.37 -7.44 -4.81
C ASP A 98 -3.33 -6.56 -3.99
N PRO A 99 -4.62 -6.92 -3.91
CA PRO A 99 -5.59 -6.19 -3.09
C PRO A 99 -5.16 -6.06 -1.62
N THR A 100 -4.43 -7.05 -1.11
CA THR A 100 -3.85 -7.06 0.25
C THR A 100 -2.75 -6.02 0.40
N THR A 101 -1.82 -5.95 -0.54
CA THR A 101 -0.74 -4.94 -0.57
C THR A 101 -1.31 -3.53 -0.71
N LEU A 102 -2.29 -3.34 -1.60
CA LEU A 102 -2.99 -2.07 -1.77
C LEU A 102 -3.68 -1.63 -0.48
N ALA A 103 -4.40 -2.54 0.19
CA ALA A 103 -5.03 -2.26 1.47
C ALA A 103 -4.00 -1.91 2.56
N GLY A 104 -2.87 -2.60 2.58
CA GLY A 104 -1.76 -2.30 3.47
C GLY A 104 -1.23 -0.88 3.30
N ILE A 105 -0.99 -0.46 2.05
CA ILE A 105 -0.53 0.90 1.71
C ILE A 105 -1.54 1.95 2.18
N ILE A 106 -2.84 1.71 1.99
CA ILE A 106 -3.88 2.66 2.41
C ILE A 106 -3.92 2.76 3.95
N ILE A 107 -3.87 1.63 4.65
CA ILE A 107 -3.93 1.61 6.12
C ILE A 107 -2.71 2.32 6.72
N THR A 108 -1.50 2.07 6.19
CA THR A 108 -0.28 2.72 6.69
C THR A 108 -0.29 4.22 6.43
N ASP A 109 -0.80 4.68 5.28
CA ASP A 109 -0.96 6.11 4.98
C ASP A 109 -1.94 6.80 5.94
N VAL A 110 -3.09 6.16 6.23
CA VAL A 110 -4.06 6.66 7.22
C VAL A 110 -3.44 6.77 8.62
N ILE A 111 -2.67 5.77 9.06
CA ILE A 111 -2.01 5.80 10.37
C ILE A 111 -0.94 6.91 10.39
N ALA A 112 -0.12 7.02 9.35
CA ALA A 112 0.94 8.03 9.27
C ALA A 112 0.35 9.45 9.32
N THR A 113 -0.71 9.71 8.55
CA THR A 113 -1.41 11.00 8.55
C THR A 113 -2.05 11.33 9.89
N LEU A 114 -2.65 10.34 10.59
CA LEU A 114 -3.17 10.53 11.94
C LEU A 114 -2.07 10.88 12.95
N LEU A 115 -0.92 10.20 12.90
CA LEU A 115 0.21 10.50 13.78
C LEU A 115 0.77 11.90 13.53
N LEU A 116 0.91 12.30 12.27
CA LEU A 116 1.32 13.66 11.91
C LEU A 116 0.31 14.70 12.40
N ALA A 117 -0.99 14.45 12.22
CA ALA A 117 -2.04 15.34 12.69
C ALA A 117 -2.03 15.50 14.22
N LEU A 118 -1.90 14.40 14.97
CA LEU A 118 -1.74 14.43 16.43
C LEU A 118 -0.47 15.16 16.85
N GLY A 119 0.65 14.96 16.14
CA GLY A 119 1.89 15.68 16.40
C GLY A 119 1.72 17.20 16.29
N VAL A 120 1.11 17.67 15.20
CA VAL A 120 0.83 19.10 15.00
C VAL A 120 -0.17 19.62 16.03
N TYR A 121 -1.23 18.86 16.32
CA TYR A 121 -2.23 19.23 17.31
C TYR A 121 -1.63 19.38 18.71
N CYS A 122 -0.80 18.43 19.14
CA CYS A 122 -0.10 18.48 20.42
C CYS A 122 0.93 19.63 20.47
N PHE A 123 1.65 19.88 19.38
CA PHE A 123 2.61 20.98 19.30
C PHE A 123 1.94 22.34 19.41
N ALA A 124 0.85 22.57 18.67
CA ALA A 124 0.07 23.82 18.76
C ALA A 124 -0.69 23.96 20.10
N GLY A 125 -1.10 22.84 20.70
CA GLY A 125 -1.78 22.81 22.00
C GLY A 125 -0.86 23.11 23.19
N HIS A 126 0.44 22.81 23.09
CA HIS A 126 1.39 23.05 24.18
C HIS A 126 1.59 24.55 24.46
N GLU A 127 1.47 25.40 23.43
CA GLU A 127 1.58 26.86 23.54
C GLU A 127 0.28 27.53 24.07
N THR A 128 -0.87 26.84 24.06
CA THR A 128 -2.20 27.49 24.24
C THR A 128 -2.97 27.19 25.53
N GLY A 129 -2.38 26.55 26.54
CA GLY A 129 -2.87 26.74 27.92
C GLY A 129 -2.86 25.54 28.85
N ARG A 130 -1.81 25.49 29.69
CA ARG A 130 -1.89 25.43 31.16
C ARG A 130 -0.46 25.42 31.70
N LEU A 131 0.11 26.61 31.88
CA LEU A 131 1.01 26.78 33.02
C LEU A 131 0.18 26.41 34.26
N PRO A 132 0.64 25.49 35.13
CA PRO A 132 -0.05 25.21 36.37
C PRO A 132 -0.05 26.50 37.19
N ARG A 133 -1.17 27.24 37.15
CA ARG A 133 -1.41 28.46 37.92
C ARG A 133 -1.17 28.29 39.43
N ALA A 134 -1.02 27.06 39.89
CA ALA A 134 -0.68 26.72 41.28
C ALA A 134 0.82 26.82 41.61
N ALA A 135 1.74 26.71 40.64
CA ALA A 135 3.18 26.72 40.93
C ALA A 135 3.75 28.14 41.08
N ASP A 136 3.26 29.10 40.29
CA ASP A 136 3.79 30.47 40.29
C ASP A 136 3.28 31.32 41.46
N THR A 137 2.12 31.01 42.04
CA THR A 137 1.66 31.70 43.25
C THR A 137 2.46 31.28 44.49
N GLN A 138 2.84 30.00 44.57
CA GLN A 138 3.57 29.48 45.73
C GLN A 138 5.02 29.96 45.81
N ALA A 139 5.66 30.28 44.69
CA ALA A 139 7.01 30.85 44.68
C ALA A 139 7.03 32.34 45.11
N LEU A 140 5.97 33.09 44.80
CA LEU A 140 5.87 34.52 45.12
C LEU A 140 5.31 34.82 46.52
N LEU A 141 4.56 33.88 47.12
CA LEU A 141 3.91 34.07 48.44
C LEU A 141 4.78 33.67 49.65
N ARG A 142 6.04 33.24 49.44
CA ARG A 142 6.91 32.86 50.57
C ARG A 142 7.48 34.06 51.35
N ASN A 143 7.09 35.29 50.98
CA ASN A 143 7.58 36.52 51.58
C ASN A 143 6.45 37.51 51.93
N ASP A 144 5.40 37.03 52.59
CA ASP A 144 4.30 37.87 53.11
C ASP A 144 4.71 38.77 54.30
N GLN A 145 6.00 38.85 54.66
CA GLN A 145 6.49 39.69 55.77
C GLN A 145 7.30 40.92 55.35
N LEU A 146 7.51 41.18 54.04
CA LEU A 146 8.34 42.31 53.59
C LEU A 146 7.56 43.52 53.06
N TYR A 147 6.26 43.40 52.82
CA TYR A 147 5.43 44.56 52.47
C TYR A 147 4.66 45.02 53.68
N GLN A 148 4.93 46.26 54.07
CA GLN A 148 4.20 46.96 55.11
C GLN A 148 2.72 47.04 54.71
N PRO A 149 1.77 46.59 55.53
CA PRO A 149 0.36 46.70 55.21
C PRO A 149 0.03 48.18 55.01
N LEU A 150 -0.63 48.50 53.88
CA LEU A 150 -1.16 49.84 53.64
C LEU A 150 -2.13 50.17 54.77
N ARG A 151 -1.64 50.97 55.72
CA ARG A 151 -2.43 51.52 56.80
C ARG A 151 -3.42 52.50 56.17
N ASP A 152 -4.69 52.30 56.47
CA ASP A 152 -5.79 53.12 55.97
C ASP A 152 -5.48 54.60 56.22
N ARG A 153 -5.17 55.34 55.15
CA ARG A 153 -4.86 56.77 55.21
C ARG A 153 -6.09 57.51 54.69
N ASN A 154 -7.05 57.69 55.58
CA ASN A 154 -8.31 58.43 55.32
C ASN A 154 -8.12 59.96 55.25
N ASP A 155 -6.88 60.46 55.21
CA ASP A 155 -6.59 61.90 55.21
C ASP A 155 -6.41 62.50 53.80
N ALA A 156 -6.57 61.71 52.73
CA ALA A 156 -6.42 62.19 51.37
C ALA A 156 -7.75 62.82 50.89
N GLN A 157 -7.69 64.02 50.30
CA GLN A 157 -8.85 64.83 49.90
C GLN A 157 -9.86 64.14 48.94
N TYR A 158 -9.53 62.96 48.42
CA TYR A 158 -10.34 62.18 47.47
C TYR A 158 -10.86 60.84 48.05
N SER A 159 -10.58 60.49 49.30
CA SER A 159 -10.99 59.21 49.91
C SER A 159 -12.50 59.07 50.13
N HIS A 160 -13.26 60.17 50.13
CA HIS A 160 -14.69 60.18 50.43
C HIS A 160 -15.60 60.20 49.20
N LEU A 161 -15.07 60.09 47.98
CA LEU A 161 -15.85 60.25 46.76
C LEU A 161 -16.66 59.01 46.34
N GLY A 162 -16.68 57.94 47.14
CA GLY A 162 -17.28 56.65 46.73
C GLY A 162 -18.19 55.96 47.75
N GLU A 163 -18.45 56.53 48.92
CA GLU A 163 -19.10 55.81 50.04
C GLU A 163 -20.63 55.63 49.90
N ASN A 164 -21.25 56.13 48.82
CA ASN A 164 -22.69 56.38 48.80
C ASN A 164 -23.48 55.49 47.81
N TRP A 165 -22.92 54.40 47.28
CA TRP A 165 -23.70 53.51 46.42
C TRP A 165 -24.51 52.48 47.23
N PRO A 166 -25.85 52.60 47.32
CA PRO A 166 -26.67 51.57 47.95
C PRO A 166 -26.60 50.29 47.11
N ARG A 167 -26.00 49.23 47.67
CA ARG A 167 -26.12 47.87 47.15
C ARG A 167 -27.52 47.36 47.49
N SER A 168 -28.42 47.33 46.50
CA SER A 168 -29.70 46.65 46.62
C SER A 168 -29.49 45.16 46.84
N ARG A 169 -30.11 44.62 47.88
CA ARG A 169 -30.21 43.20 48.18
C ARG A 169 -31.27 42.54 47.31
#